data_AF-A0A835LB17-F1
#
_entry.id   AF-A0A835LB17-F1
#
_cell.length_a   1.000
_cell.length_b   1.000
_cell.length_c   1.000
_cell.angle_alpha   90.00
_cell.angle_beta   90.00
_cell.angle_gamma   90.00
#
_symmetry.space_group_name_H-M   'P 1'
#
loop_
_entity.id
_entity.type
_entity.pdbx_description
1 polymer ?
#
loop_
_entity_poly.entity_id
_entity_poly.type
_entity_poly.pdbx_seq_one_letter_code
_entity_poly.pdbx_strand_id
1 'polypeptide(L)'
;PGKGTALRQTSATKTLTDKPYNGNDLNTDISAKMDLLKQVRVLVLILPIVVGQVRKPESYVVGEEICKRLTKEPYFEPDMVTGKPWRIYYTWNINLEDKCMDMVFKNATTAIINRVWNDMNEYVETQPYWDAATLLVTMGRAKHEMLLFADQGAAGRFTGVANVVRDGNILPARNAVPLLKFHLKLLHGGKYLLMTDCQIGVTSMSARTRAMPYRAEIGGVVSNLNFGEGYHACLSDRNKDEQTGDNK
;
A
#
# COMPACT_ATOMS: atom_id res chain seq x y z
N PRO A 1 15.08 33.95 54.49
CA PRO A 1 15.07 32.77 55.39
C PRO A 1 15.22 31.47 54.57
N GLY A 2 16.43 31.04 54.20
CA GLY A 2 17.34 30.22 55.02
C GLY A 2 16.79 28.78 55.14
N LYS A 3 17.43 27.67 54.74
CA LYS A 3 18.83 27.27 54.45
C LYS A 3 18.75 26.07 53.46
N GLY A 4 19.65 25.87 52.47
CA GLY A 4 21.00 25.29 52.62
C GLY A 4 20.91 23.79 52.92
N THR A 5 21.40 22.82 52.14
CA THR A 5 22.78 22.54 51.63
C THR A 5 22.65 21.28 50.73
N ALA A 6 23.20 21.13 49.51
CA ALA A 6 24.54 21.30 48.94
C ALA A 6 25.54 20.14 49.23
N LEU A 7 26.29 19.79 48.17
CA LEU A 7 27.50 18.93 48.03
C LEU A 7 27.24 17.43 47.76
N ARG A 8 27.97 16.74 46.87
CA ARG A 8 29.30 16.99 46.29
C ARG A 8 29.56 16.16 45.02
N GLN A 9 30.40 16.72 44.14
CA GLN A 9 31.02 16.16 42.94
C GLN A 9 31.93 14.95 43.21
N THR A 10 32.19 14.14 42.17
CA THR A 10 33.56 13.75 41.76
C THR A 10 33.61 13.37 40.27
N SER A 11 34.63 13.90 39.59
CA SER A 11 35.04 13.63 38.21
C SER A 11 35.94 12.39 38.13
N ALA A 12 35.95 11.68 36.99
CA ALA A 12 37.12 10.92 36.55
C ALA A 12 37.11 10.66 35.03
N THR A 13 38.08 11.28 34.35
CA THR A 13 38.53 11.06 32.97
C THR A 13 39.49 9.88 32.90
N LYS A 14 39.48 9.09 31.81
CA LYS A 14 40.60 8.28 31.21
C LYS A 14 40.04 7.29 30.17
N THR A 15 40.64 6.91 29.04
CA THR A 15 41.77 7.38 28.20
C THR A 15 41.67 6.60 26.88
N LEU A 16 41.98 7.23 25.74
CA LEU A 16 42.31 6.56 24.48
C LEU A 16 43.61 5.76 24.63
N THR A 17 43.67 4.60 23.99
CA THR A 17 44.93 3.98 23.55
C THR A 17 44.75 3.30 22.21
N ASP A 18 45.44 3.86 21.21
CA ASP A 18 45.79 3.27 19.93
C ASP A 18 46.72 2.06 20.09
N LYS A 19 46.66 1.12 19.12
CA LYS A 19 47.80 0.31 18.65
C LYS A 19 47.44 -0.40 17.32
N PRO A 20 48.42 -0.81 16.49
CA PRO A 20 48.66 -0.13 15.22
C PRO A 20 48.48 -1.02 13.98
N TYR A 21 48.35 -0.33 12.84
CA TYR A 21 48.53 -0.86 11.49
C TYR A 21 49.95 -1.39 11.32
N ASN A 22 50.10 -2.59 10.75
CA ASN A 22 51.39 -3.09 10.26
C ASN A 22 51.18 -3.59 8.83
N GLY A 23 51.60 -2.77 7.87
CA GLY A 23 51.80 -3.19 6.49
C GLY A 23 53.20 -3.77 6.36
N ASN A 24 53.29 -4.92 5.71
CA ASN A 24 54.36 -5.37 4.82
C ASN A 24 54.08 -6.84 4.52
N ASP A 25 53.75 -7.14 3.27
CA ASP A 25 54.39 -8.22 2.51
C ASP A 25 53.88 -8.14 1.07
N LEU A 26 54.59 -7.32 0.29
CA LEU A 26 54.54 -7.28 -1.15
C LEU A 26 55.72 -8.13 -1.67
N ASN A 27 55.44 -8.90 -2.73
CA ASN A 27 56.38 -9.43 -3.71
C ASN A 27 57.18 -10.68 -3.34
N THR A 28 56.71 -11.81 -3.85
CA THR A 28 57.31 -12.56 -4.99
C THR A 28 56.34 -13.70 -5.30
N ASP A 29 55.78 -13.79 -6.50
CA ASP A 29 56.42 -14.58 -7.54
C ASP A 29 55.81 -14.26 -8.92
N ILE A 30 56.56 -13.48 -9.71
CA ILE A 30 56.36 -13.34 -11.15
C ILE A 30 57.25 -14.40 -11.78
N SER A 31 56.73 -15.58 -12.13
CA SER A 31 57.33 -16.42 -13.18
C SER A 31 56.50 -17.69 -13.45
N ALA A 32 55.25 -17.52 -13.87
CA ALA A 32 54.55 -18.60 -14.56
C ALA A 32 53.58 -18.06 -15.62
N LYS A 33 54.15 -17.73 -16.78
CA LYS A 33 53.63 -18.14 -18.09
C LYS A 33 52.21 -17.65 -18.45
N MET A 34 52.14 -16.40 -18.89
CA MET A 34 52.10 -16.06 -20.33
C MET A 34 51.38 -17.03 -21.30
N ASP A 35 50.21 -17.59 -20.95
CA ASP A 35 49.40 -18.38 -21.90
C ASP A 35 47.87 -18.38 -21.65
N LEU A 36 47.33 -17.39 -20.92
CA LEU A 36 45.87 -17.29 -20.68
C LEU A 36 45.18 -16.14 -21.42
N LEU A 37 45.96 -15.25 -22.05
CA LEU A 37 45.47 -13.97 -22.60
C LEU A 37 45.10 -14.01 -24.09
N LYS A 38 45.16 -15.18 -24.75
CA LYS A 38 44.72 -15.36 -26.15
C LYS A 38 43.43 -16.19 -26.34
N GLN A 39 42.89 -16.84 -25.30
CA GLN A 39 41.63 -17.62 -25.42
C GLN A 39 40.39 -16.98 -24.76
N VAL A 40 40.53 -15.92 -23.96
CA VAL A 40 39.35 -15.26 -23.33
C VAL A 40 38.69 -14.22 -24.26
N ARG A 41 39.30 -13.88 -25.41
CA ARG A 41 38.73 -12.95 -26.40
C ARG A 41 37.61 -13.51 -27.28
N VAL A 42 37.20 -14.77 -27.07
CA VAL A 42 36.02 -15.37 -27.74
C VAL A 42 34.86 -15.62 -26.77
N LEU A 43 35.04 -15.40 -25.46
CA LEU A 43 33.95 -15.44 -24.47
C LEU A 43 33.29 -14.07 -24.20
N VAL A 44 33.46 -13.12 -25.12
CA VAL A 44 32.85 -11.78 -25.08
C VAL A 44 31.61 -11.69 -26.00
N LEU A 45 31.18 -12.79 -26.61
CA LEU A 45 30.04 -12.78 -27.57
C LEU A 45 28.92 -13.78 -27.29
N ILE A 46 28.88 -14.40 -26.10
CA ILE A 46 27.69 -15.12 -25.64
C ILE A 46 27.49 -14.83 -24.14
N LEU A 47 27.26 -13.57 -23.81
CA LEU A 47 26.37 -13.27 -22.69
C LEU A 47 24.97 -13.60 -23.21
N PRO A 48 24.28 -14.66 -22.75
CA PRO A 48 22.84 -14.59 -22.79
C PRO A 48 22.51 -13.37 -21.94
N ILE A 49 22.00 -12.33 -22.61
CA ILE A 49 21.18 -11.32 -21.96
C ILE A 49 19.98 -12.12 -21.46
N VAL A 50 20.14 -12.80 -20.32
CA VAL A 50 19.03 -13.14 -19.46
C VAL A 50 18.62 -11.79 -18.93
N VAL A 51 17.84 -11.07 -19.73
CA VAL A 51 16.88 -10.10 -19.23
C VAL A 51 16.08 -10.95 -18.25
N GLY A 52 16.45 -10.84 -16.98
CA GLY A 52 15.73 -11.47 -15.91
C GLY A 52 14.32 -10.95 -16.01
N GLN A 53 13.42 -11.71 -16.63
CA GLN A 53 12.03 -11.66 -16.31
C GLN A 53 11.96 -12.16 -14.87
N VAL A 54 12.23 -11.24 -13.93
CA VAL A 54 11.84 -11.40 -12.54
C VAL A 54 10.35 -11.65 -12.62
N ARG A 55 9.98 -12.93 -12.51
CA ARG A 55 8.62 -13.40 -12.68
C ARG A 55 7.82 -12.66 -11.62
N LYS A 56 6.94 -11.75 -12.05
CA LYS A 56 6.11 -10.97 -11.11
C LYS A 56 5.39 -11.97 -10.18
N PRO A 57 5.29 -11.69 -8.87
CA PRO A 57 4.59 -12.59 -7.96
C PRO A 57 3.17 -12.86 -8.47
N GLU A 58 2.65 -14.06 -8.25
CA GLU A 58 1.34 -14.49 -8.76
C GLU A 58 0.20 -13.54 -8.36
N SER A 59 0.27 -12.95 -7.15
CA SER A 59 -0.67 -11.93 -6.67
C SER A 59 -0.74 -10.67 -7.55
N TYR A 60 0.38 -10.28 -8.18
CA TYR A 60 0.41 -9.13 -9.08
C TYR A 60 -0.33 -9.39 -10.39
N VAL A 61 -0.29 -10.62 -10.87
CA VAL A 61 -0.99 -11.01 -12.11
C VAL A 61 -2.50 -10.97 -11.87
N VAL A 62 -2.95 -11.51 -10.75
CA VAL A 62 -4.38 -11.54 -10.38
C VAL A 62 -4.94 -10.12 -10.19
N GLY A 63 -4.23 -9.23 -9.51
CA GLY A 63 -4.67 -7.84 -9.31
C GLY A 63 -4.82 -7.06 -10.61
N GLU A 64 -3.86 -7.21 -11.52
CA GLU A 64 -3.89 -6.54 -12.82
C GLU A 64 -5.07 -7.03 -13.68
N GLU A 65 -5.35 -8.34 -13.66
CA GLU A 65 -6.47 -8.94 -14.38
C GLU A 65 -7.82 -8.50 -13.84
N ILE A 66 -8.01 -8.47 -12.51
CA ILE A 66 -9.25 -7.97 -11.89
C ILE A 66 -9.46 -6.51 -12.30
N CYS A 67 -8.45 -5.66 -12.19
CA CYS A 67 -8.56 -4.26 -12.60
C CYS A 67 -8.84 -4.10 -14.10
N LYS A 68 -8.25 -4.92 -14.97
CA LYS A 68 -8.57 -4.93 -16.41
C LYS A 68 -10.01 -5.36 -16.70
N ARG A 69 -10.60 -6.23 -15.89
CA ARG A 69 -12.02 -6.60 -16.02
C ARG A 69 -12.95 -5.47 -15.57
N LEU A 70 -12.55 -4.74 -14.52
CA LEU A 70 -13.32 -3.64 -13.95
C LEU A 70 -13.42 -2.43 -14.89
N THR A 71 -12.44 -2.21 -15.78
CA THR A 71 -12.43 -1.07 -16.71
C THR A 71 -13.50 -1.14 -17.81
N LYS A 72 -14.19 -2.27 -17.96
CA LYS A 72 -15.33 -2.39 -18.89
C LYS A 72 -16.52 -1.59 -18.35
N GLU A 73 -17.05 -0.69 -19.18
CA GLU A 73 -18.15 0.24 -18.86
C GLU A 73 -17.85 1.17 -17.67
N PRO A 74 -16.78 2.01 -17.76
CA PRO A 74 -16.35 2.79 -16.62
C PRO A 74 -17.20 4.06 -16.49
N TYR A 75 -18.14 4.05 -15.55
CA TYR A 75 -18.79 5.26 -15.05
C TYR A 75 -18.40 5.47 -13.59
N PHE A 76 -17.63 6.52 -13.33
CA PHE A 76 -17.19 6.89 -11.99
C PHE A 76 -16.81 8.36 -11.96
N GLU A 77 -17.35 9.09 -10.99
CA GLU A 77 -16.92 10.45 -10.67
C GLU A 77 -16.56 10.54 -9.18
N PRO A 78 -15.51 11.29 -8.79
CA PRO A 78 -15.10 11.44 -7.39
C PRO A 78 -16.25 11.82 -6.43
N ASP A 79 -17.16 12.69 -6.87
CA ASP A 79 -18.27 13.16 -6.04
C ASP A 79 -19.29 12.06 -5.70
N MET A 80 -19.33 10.95 -6.45
CA MET A 80 -20.23 9.84 -6.17
C MET A 80 -19.82 9.03 -4.94
N VAL A 81 -18.54 9.10 -4.55
CA VAL A 81 -18.03 8.37 -3.37
C VAL A 81 -17.86 9.28 -2.15
N THR A 82 -17.77 10.60 -2.34
CA THR A 82 -17.53 11.54 -1.25
C THR A 82 -18.70 11.65 -0.25
N GLY A 83 -18.43 12.27 0.88
CA GLY A 83 -19.43 12.59 1.90
C GLY A 83 -19.63 11.48 2.93
N LYS A 84 -20.54 10.53 2.67
CA LYS A 84 -20.94 9.52 3.67
C LYS A 84 -19.93 8.36 3.76
N PRO A 85 -19.79 7.70 4.92
CA PRO A 85 -18.93 6.52 5.02
C PRO A 85 -19.44 5.33 4.19
N TRP A 86 -18.49 4.57 3.65
CA TRP A 86 -18.68 3.29 3.00
C TRP A 86 -18.15 2.18 3.91
N ARG A 87 -19.01 1.27 4.34
CA ARG A 87 -18.63 0.13 5.18
C ARG A 87 -18.30 -1.07 4.33
N ILE A 88 -17.16 -1.69 4.61
CA ILE A 88 -16.72 -2.93 3.94
C ILE A 88 -17.53 -4.09 4.50
N TYR A 89 -18.20 -4.83 3.61
CA TYR A 89 -19.02 -6.00 3.93
C TYR A 89 -18.49 -7.29 3.31
N TYR A 90 -17.61 -7.18 2.33
CA TYR A 90 -17.00 -8.33 1.68
C TYR A 90 -15.61 -7.99 1.18
N THR A 91 -14.68 -8.94 1.28
CA THR A 91 -13.31 -8.79 0.82
C THR A 91 -12.82 -10.04 0.12
N TRP A 92 -12.00 -9.86 -0.91
CA TRP A 92 -11.24 -10.93 -1.54
C TRP A 92 -9.79 -10.82 -1.07
N ASN A 93 -9.18 -11.97 -0.77
CA ASN A 93 -7.78 -12.12 -0.35
C ASN A 93 -7.43 -11.60 1.06
N ILE A 94 -8.38 -11.02 1.80
CA ILE A 94 -8.21 -10.65 3.22
C ILE A 94 -9.44 -11.10 4.00
N ASN A 95 -9.25 -11.77 5.14
CA ASN A 95 -10.32 -12.06 6.09
C ASN A 95 -10.33 -10.99 7.20
N LEU A 96 -11.42 -10.22 7.28
CA LEU A 96 -11.62 -9.19 8.30
C LEU A 96 -12.46 -9.67 9.49
N GLU A 97 -13.04 -10.86 9.40
CA GLU A 97 -13.93 -11.44 10.41
C GLU A 97 -15.02 -10.43 10.85
N ASP A 98 -15.16 -10.20 12.15
CA ASP A 98 -16.17 -9.30 12.73
C ASP A 98 -15.82 -7.81 12.62
N LYS A 99 -14.65 -7.45 12.03
CA LYS A 99 -14.18 -6.07 11.98
C LYS A 99 -14.94 -5.28 10.91
N CYS A 100 -15.73 -4.32 11.37
CA CYS A 100 -16.34 -3.31 10.51
C CYS A 100 -15.34 -2.19 10.22
N MET A 101 -14.89 -2.10 8.97
CA MET A 101 -14.04 -1.00 8.51
C MET A 101 -14.83 -0.06 7.62
N ASP A 102 -14.81 1.22 7.98
CA ASP A 102 -15.45 2.29 7.23
C ASP A 102 -14.38 3.07 6.45
N MET A 103 -14.64 3.30 5.17
CA MET A 103 -13.89 4.18 4.29
C MET A 103 -14.65 5.50 4.15
N VAL A 104 -13.94 6.61 4.27
CA VAL A 104 -14.51 7.96 4.05
C VAL A 104 -13.70 8.65 2.98
N PHE A 105 -14.40 9.12 1.95
CA PHE A 105 -13.81 9.87 0.84
C PHE A 105 -14.12 11.36 1.00
N LYS A 106 -13.10 12.18 0.81
CA LYS A 106 -13.19 13.64 0.78
C LYS A 106 -12.46 14.18 -0.44
N ASN A 107 -12.91 15.32 -0.95
CA ASN A 107 -12.17 16.01 -2.00
C ASN A 107 -10.81 16.48 -1.45
N ALA A 108 -9.76 16.29 -2.23
CA ALA A 108 -8.41 16.70 -1.86
C ALA A 108 -8.29 18.22 -1.98
N THR A 109 -8.38 18.93 -0.86
CA THR A 109 -8.14 20.38 -0.81
C THR A 109 -6.65 20.69 -0.79
N THR A 110 -6.25 21.90 -1.18
CA THR A 110 -4.85 22.35 -1.10
C THR A 110 -4.24 22.15 0.29
N ALA A 111 -5.03 22.39 1.34
CA ALA A 111 -4.58 22.16 2.72
C ALA A 111 -4.31 20.67 3.02
N ILE A 112 -5.14 19.76 2.49
CA ILE A 112 -4.93 18.31 2.62
C ILE A 112 -3.68 17.89 1.84
N ILE A 113 -3.55 18.36 0.60
CA ILE A 113 -2.42 18.04 -0.29
C ILE A 113 -1.11 18.47 0.36
N ASN A 114 -1.00 19.73 0.77
CA ASN A 114 0.22 20.27 1.39
C ASN A 114 0.61 19.52 2.67
N ARG A 115 -0.38 19.13 3.48
CA ARG A 115 -0.13 18.34 4.68
C ARG A 115 0.42 16.95 4.34
N VAL A 116 -0.21 16.22 3.42
CA VAL A 116 0.26 14.89 3.04
C VAL A 116 1.61 14.98 2.32
N TRP A 117 1.84 16.02 1.53
CA TRP A 117 3.16 16.30 0.93
C TRP A 117 4.23 16.50 2.01
N ASN A 118 3.97 17.33 3.03
CA ASN A 118 4.91 17.51 4.15
C ASN A 118 5.19 16.20 4.89
N ASP A 119 4.17 15.34 5.04
CA ASP A 119 4.31 14.05 5.71
C ASP A 119 5.12 13.05 4.83
N MET A 120 4.99 13.08 3.50
CA MET A 120 5.38 11.97 2.61
C MET A 120 6.41 12.28 1.52
N ASN A 121 6.74 13.55 1.25
CA ASN A 121 7.57 13.93 0.10
C ASN A 121 8.96 13.25 0.07
N GLU A 122 9.60 12.99 1.20
CA GLU A 122 10.92 12.34 1.29
C GLU A 122 10.84 10.81 1.24
N TYR A 123 9.65 10.23 1.40
CA TYR A 123 9.46 8.79 1.60
C TYR A 123 8.92 8.08 0.36
N VAL A 124 8.20 8.77 -0.52
CA VAL A 124 7.68 8.17 -1.75
C VAL A 124 8.79 7.85 -2.74
N GLU A 125 8.77 6.65 -3.32
CA GLU A 125 9.75 6.20 -4.32
C GLU A 125 9.72 7.03 -5.61
N THR A 126 8.52 7.42 -6.03
CA THR A 126 8.28 8.22 -7.24
C THR A 126 7.34 9.35 -6.89
N GLN A 127 7.72 10.59 -7.22
CA GLN A 127 6.91 11.77 -6.94
C GLN A 127 5.69 11.82 -7.89
N PRO A 128 4.45 11.82 -7.36
CA PRO A 128 3.29 12.12 -8.17
C PRO A 128 3.22 13.63 -8.45
N TYR A 129 2.36 14.03 -9.40
CA TYR A 129 1.99 15.44 -9.54
C TYR A 129 1.00 15.82 -8.43
N TRP A 130 1.53 16.33 -7.33
CA TRP A 130 0.80 16.56 -6.07
C TRP A 130 -0.50 17.37 -6.23
N ASP A 131 -0.50 18.37 -7.10
CA ASP A 131 -1.65 19.24 -7.34
C ASP A 131 -2.78 18.56 -8.14
N ALA A 132 -2.55 17.38 -8.72
CA ALA A 132 -3.61 16.58 -9.36
C ALA A 132 -4.27 15.56 -8.40
N ALA A 133 -3.99 15.62 -7.10
CA ALA A 133 -4.73 14.83 -6.14
C ALA A 133 -6.21 15.20 -6.18
N THR A 134 -7.08 14.19 -6.22
CA THR A 134 -8.53 14.37 -6.33
C THR A 134 -9.27 13.99 -5.06
N LEU A 135 -8.82 12.93 -4.37
CA LEU A 135 -9.52 12.37 -3.22
C LEU A 135 -8.55 12.07 -2.09
N LEU A 136 -9.00 12.27 -0.86
CA LEU A 136 -8.42 11.68 0.34
C LEU A 136 -9.34 10.56 0.82
N VAL A 137 -8.79 9.37 0.99
CA VAL A 137 -9.47 8.25 1.65
C VAL A 137 -8.92 8.11 3.06
N THR A 138 -9.82 7.96 4.02
CA THR A 138 -9.45 7.55 5.38
C THR A 138 -10.16 6.26 5.72
N MET A 139 -9.45 5.28 6.27
CA MET A 139 -10.00 3.96 6.57
C MET A 139 -9.81 3.56 8.03
N GLY A 140 -10.88 3.03 8.63
CA GLY A 140 -10.85 2.42 9.95
C GLY A 140 -10.64 3.40 11.10
N ARG A 141 -10.48 2.85 12.32
CA ARG A 141 -10.34 3.64 13.56
C ARG A 141 -8.99 4.33 13.69
N ALA A 142 -7.94 3.68 13.18
CA ALA A 142 -6.60 4.26 13.10
C ALA A 142 -6.51 5.41 12.07
N LYS A 143 -7.57 5.60 11.26
CA LYS A 143 -7.64 6.62 10.21
C LYS A 143 -6.45 6.52 9.25
N HIS A 144 -6.15 5.32 8.78
CA HIS A 144 -5.18 5.12 7.70
C HIS A 144 -5.54 6.02 6.54
N GLU A 145 -4.62 6.90 6.12
CA GLU A 145 -4.91 7.90 5.11
C GLU A 145 -4.21 7.57 3.80
N MET A 146 -4.91 7.84 2.70
CA MET A 146 -4.36 7.68 1.37
C MET A 146 -4.84 8.79 0.46
N LEU A 147 -3.89 9.48 -0.16
CA LEU A 147 -4.16 10.53 -1.14
C LEU A 147 -4.20 9.90 -2.54
N LEU A 148 -5.33 10.05 -3.22
CA LEU A 148 -5.59 9.48 -4.54
C LEU A 148 -5.50 10.54 -5.64
N PHE A 149 -4.82 10.16 -6.71
CA PHE A 149 -4.59 10.91 -7.93
C PHE A 149 -5.31 10.19 -9.06
N ALA A 150 -6.13 10.89 -9.84
CA ALA A 150 -6.74 10.28 -11.02
C ALA A 150 -5.64 9.79 -11.98
N ASP A 151 -5.67 8.49 -12.30
CA ASP A 151 -4.73 7.89 -13.25
C ASP A 151 -5.28 8.03 -14.68
N GLN A 152 -4.39 8.05 -15.67
CA GLN A 152 -4.83 8.08 -17.07
C GLN A 152 -5.55 6.77 -17.43
N GLY A 153 -6.64 6.88 -18.18
CA GLY A 153 -7.39 5.73 -18.71
C GLY A 153 -8.86 5.73 -18.32
N ALA A 154 -9.40 4.55 -18.01
CA ALA A 154 -10.80 4.36 -17.62
C ALA A 154 -11.15 5.12 -16.34
N ALA A 155 -12.37 5.66 -16.28
CA ALA A 155 -12.89 6.33 -15.08
C ALA A 155 -12.82 5.42 -13.85
N GLY A 156 -12.47 6.00 -12.70
CA GLY A 156 -12.30 5.27 -11.45
C GLY A 156 -10.92 4.64 -11.24
N ARG A 157 -9.95 4.88 -12.14
CA ARG A 157 -8.55 4.51 -11.90
C ARG A 157 -7.84 5.58 -11.09
N PHE A 158 -7.09 5.15 -10.09
CA PHE A 158 -6.33 6.03 -9.22
C PHE A 158 -4.93 5.50 -8.96
N THR A 159 -3.98 6.41 -8.80
CA THR A 159 -2.72 6.15 -8.11
C THR A 159 -2.85 6.69 -6.68
N GLY A 160 -2.30 5.98 -5.69
CA GLY A 160 -2.45 6.31 -4.27
C GLY A 160 -1.12 6.47 -3.56
N VAL A 161 -0.99 7.52 -2.75
CA VAL A 161 0.08 7.67 -1.76
C VAL A 161 -0.49 7.35 -0.38
N ALA A 162 -0.06 6.26 0.23
CA ALA A 162 -0.40 5.92 1.61
C ALA A 162 0.43 6.78 2.58
N ASN A 163 -0.23 7.49 3.50
CA ASN A 163 0.44 8.33 4.50
C ASN A 163 0.87 7.49 5.71
N VAL A 164 1.92 6.69 5.53
CA VAL A 164 2.39 5.73 6.54
C VAL A 164 3.01 6.39 7.77
N VAL A 165 3.43 7.66 7.68
CA VAL A 165 3.97 8.42 8.83
C VAL A 165 2.91 8.61 9.91
N ARG A 166 1.64 8.72 9.52
CA ARG A 166 0.52 8.85 10.46
C ARG A 166 0.05 7.53 11.05
N ASP A 167 0.55 6.41 10.55
CA ASP A 167 0.23 5.08 11.07
C ASP A 167 1.07 4.75 12.32
N GLY A 168 1.15 5.70 13.26
CA GLY A 168 1.54 5.60 14.68
C GLY A 168 2.88 4.97 15.08
N ASN A 169 3.49 4.15 14.25
CA ASN A 169 4.54 3.19 14.60
C ASN A 169 5.51 2.92 13.44
N ILE A 170 5.41 3.65 12.33
CA ILE A 170 6.22 3.41 11.13
C ILE A 170 6.99 4.69 10.80
N LEU A 171 8.32 4.60 10.85
CA LEU A 171 9.21 5.57 10.23
C LEU A 171 9.73 4.93 8.93
N PRO A 172 9.11 5.22 7.78
CA PRO A 172 9.55 4.64 6.52
C PRO A 172 10.97 5.12 6.19
N ALA A 173 11.74 4.25 5.52
CA ALA A 173 12.97 4.69 4.89
C ALA A 173 12.65 5.71 3.78
N ARG A 174 13.58 6.64 3.53
CA ARG A 174 13.47 7.57 2.39
C ARG A 174 13.38 6.79 1.08
N ASN A 175 12.53 7.25 0.17
CA ASN A 175 12.28 6.62 -1.13
C ASN A 175 11.96 5.11 -1.05
N ALA A 176 11.11 4.71 -0.10
CA ALA A 176 10.75 3.30 0.12
C ALA A 176 9.24 3.03 0.10
N VAL A 177 8.42 4.08 -0.04
CA VAL A 177 6.96 3.95 -0.10
C VAL A 177 6.53 3.97 -1.56
N PRO A 178 6.07 2.83 -2.12
CA PRO A 178 5.66 2.78 -3.51
C PRO A 178 4.32 3.48 -3.72
N LEU A 179 4.09 3.93 -4.95
CA LEU A 179 2.77 4.37 -5.37
C LEU A 179 1.89 3.13 -5.59
N LEU A 180 0.73 3.13 -4.93
CA LEU A 180 -0.27 2.08 -5.07
C LEU A 180 -1.19 2.38 -6.25
N LYS A 181 -1.75 1.35 -6.89
CA LYS A 181 -2.69 1.53 -8.00
C LYS A 181 -4.03 0.96 -7.62
N PHE A 182 -5.09 1.74 -7.77
CA PHE A 182 -6.44 1.33 -7.43
C PHE A 182 -7.39 1.47 -8.60
N HIS A 183 -8.40 0.63 -8.59
CA HIS A 183 -9.59 0.84 -9.39
C HIS A 183 -10.82 0.84 -8.48
N LEU A 184 -11.54 1.96 -8.51
CA LEU A 184 -12.84 2.14 -7.89
C LEU A 184 -13.93 1.93 -8.93
N LYS A 185 -14.95 1.15 -8.58
CA LYS A 185 -16.11 0.92 -9.44
C LYS A 185 -17.40 0.93 -8.63
N LEU A 186 -18.40 1.64 -9.13
CA LEU A 186 -19.74 1.60 -8.58
C LEU A 186 -20.55 0.49 -9.24
N LEU A 187 -21.27 -0.30 -8.44
CA LEU A 187 -22.18 -1.34 -8.92
C LEU A 187 -23.62 -0.99 -8.56
N HIS A 188 -24.56 -1.55 -9.33
CA HIS A 188 -26.01 -1.44 -9.06
C HIS A 188 -26.45 0.02 -8.80
N GLY A 189 -26.11 0.93 -9.72
CA GLY A 189 -26.47 2.35 -9.60
C GLY A 189 -25.81 3.07 -8.42
N GLY A 190 -24.66 2.59 -7.94
CA GLY A 190 -23.94 3.19 -6.81
C GLY A 190 -24.37 2.67 -5.44
N LYS A 191 -25.15 1.59 -5.39
CA LYS A 191 -25.46 0.89 -4.13
C LYS A 191 -24.21 0.31 -3.47
N TYR A 192 -23.28 -0.20 -4.29
CA TYR A 192 -22.02 -0.76 -3.84
C TYR A 192 -20.84 -0.05 -4.48
N LEU A 193 -19.76 0.05 -3.71
CA LEU A 193 -18.45 0.52 -4.16
C LEU A 193 -17.45 -0.64 -4.05
N LEU A 194 -16.89 -1.02 -5.18
CA LEU A 194 -15.68 -1.83 -5.25
C LEU A 194 -14.45 -0.93 -5.18
N MET A 195 -13.46 -1.36 -4.41
CA MET A 195 -12.12 -0.80 -4.43
C MET A 195 -11.12 -1.97 -4.52
N THR A 196 -10.38 -2.01 -5.62
CA THR A 196 -9.36 -3.03 -5.89
C THR A 196 -7.99 -2.41 -5.94
N ASP A 197 -7.05 -2.95 -5.19
CA ASP A 197 -5.62 -2.75 -5.39
C ASP A 197 -5.14 -3.57 -6.61
N CYS A 198 -4.73 -2.89 -7.67
CA CYS A 198 -4.32 -3.51 -8.92
C CYS A 198 -2.91 -4.12 -8.88
N GLN A 199 -2.12 -3.85 -7.84
CA GLN A 199 -0.79 -4.41 -7.67
C GLN A 199 -0.82 -5.68 -6.82
N ILE A 200 -1.63 -5.73 -5.76
CA ILE A 200 -1.66 -6.86 -4.83
C ILE A 200 -2.90 -7.75 -5.05
N GLY A 201 -3.95 -7.21 -5.69
CA GLY A 201 -5.20 -7.92 -5.95
C GLY A 201 -6.16 -7.95 -4.75
N VAL A 202 -5.89 -7.18 -3.70
CA VAL A 202 -6.83 -7.00 -2.59
C VAL A 202 -8.05 -6.24 -3.11
N THR A 203 -9.23 -6.84 -3.00
CA THR A 203 -10.49 -6.21 -3.40
C THR A 203 -11.44 -6.15 -2.23
N SER A 204 -12.14 -5.03 -2.09
CA SER A 204 -13.21 -4.86 -1.11
C SER A 204 -14.49 -4.42 -1.80
N MET A 205 -15.62 -4.92 -1.31
CA MET A 205 -16.95 -4.42 -1.63
C MET A 205 -17.56 -3.75 -0.40
N SER A 206 -18.04 -2.54 -0.61
CA SER A 206 -18.58 -1.70 0.45
C SER A 206 -19.94 -1.13 0.07
N ALA A 207 -20.73 -0.76 1.07
CA ALA A 207 -22.01 -0.08 0.91
C ALA A 207 -22.14 1.07 1.91
N ARG A 208 -23.04 2.02 1.66
CA ARG A 208 -23.23 3.17 2.57
C ARG A 208 -23.79 2.70 3.91
N THR A 209 -23.23 3.20 5.02
CA THR A 209 -23.59 2.78 6.39
C THR A 209 -25.05 2.98 6.78
N ARG A 210 -25.80 3.86 6.12
CA ARG A 210 -27.23 4.09 6.40
C ARG A 210 -28.17 3.09 5.72
N ALA A 211 -27.69 2.38 4.71
CA ALA A 211 -28.49 1.45 3.91
C ALA A 211 -27.75 0.11 3.89
N MET A 212 -27.73 -0.56 5.05
CA MET A 212 -27.03 -1.83 5.20
C MET A 212 -27.65 -2.90 4.29
N PRO A 213 -26.86 -3.51 3.39
CA PRO A 213 -27.35 -4.57 2.52
C PRO A 213 -27.58 -5.87 3.30
N TYR A 214 -28.51 -6.69 2.84
CA TYR A 214 -28.65 -8.06 3.33
C TYR A 214 -27.48 -8.92 2.83
N ARG A 215 -27.06 -9.92 3.61
CA ARG A 215 -26.01 -10.87 3.21
C ARG A 215 -26.37 -11.68 1.98
N ALA A 216 -27.65 -12.04 1.82
CA ALA A 216 -28.13 -12.70 0.62
C ALA A 216 -27.94 -11.81 -0.62
N GLU A 217 -28.16 -10.50 -0.48
CA GLU A 217 -27.92 -9.54 -1.55
C GLU A 217 -26.42 -9.42 -1.86
N ILE A 218 -25.58 -9.30 -0.84
CA ILE A 218 -24.12 -9.34 -0.99
C ILE A 218 -23.72 -10.59 -1.76
N GLY A 219 -24.22 -11.77 -1.37
CA GLY A 219 -23.98 -13.06 -2.03
C GLY A 219 -24.31 -13.05 -3.53
N GLY A 220 -25.44 -12.44 -3.90
CA GLY A 220 -25.84 -12.28 -5.30
C GLY A 220 -24.94 -11.33 -6.09
N VAL A 221 -24.46 -10.25 -5.47
CA VAL A 221 -23.54 -9.31 -6.15
C VAL A 221 -22.16 -9.94 -6.33
N VAL A 222 -21.61 -10.59 -5.30
CA VAL A 222 -20.27 -11.17 -5.35
C VAL A 222 -20.17 -12.34 -6.33
N SER A 223 -21.23 -13.15 -6.47
CA SER A 223 -21.26 -14.25 -7.43
C SER A 223 -21.21 -13.74 -8.87
N ASN A 224 -21.89 -12.64 -9.18
CA ASN A 224 -21.88 -12.03 -10.51
C ASN A 224 -20.51 -11.45 -10.91
N LEU A 225 -19.68 -11.05 -9.94
CA LEU A 225 -18.35 -10.51 -10.21
C LEU A 225 -17.36 -11.60 -10.67
N ASN A 226 -17.58 -12.87 -10.31
CA ASN A 226 -16.71 -13.99 -10.67
C ASN A 226 -15.22 -13.71 -10.35
N PHE A 227 -14.93 -13.21 -9.14
CA PHE A 227 -13.56 -13.00 -8.64
C PHE A 227 -13.03 -14.18 -7.82
N GLY A 228 -13.81 -15.26 -7.71
CA GLY A 228 -13.52 -16.39 -6.83
C GLY A 228 -14.09 -16.19 -5.43
N GLU A 229 -13.64 -17.05 -4.51
CA GLU A 229 -14.07 -17.02 -3.12
C GLU A 229 -13.46 -15.84 -2.36
N GLY A 230 -14.22 -15.30 -1.41
CA GLY A 230 -13.81 -14.24 -0.50
C GLY A 230 -14.48 -14.41 0.85
N TYR A 231 -14.38 -13.39 1.68
CA TYR A 231 -14.82 -13.41 3.06
C TYR A 231 -15.84 -12.32 3.31
N HIS A 232 -16.94 -12.67 3.98
CA HIS A 232 -17.82 -11.68 4.56
C HIS A 232 -17.10 -10.94 5.69
N ALA A 233 -17.27 -9.63 5.75
CA ALA A 233 -16.75 -8.77 6.80
C ALA A 233 -17.91 -8.16 7.59
N CYS A 234 -17.61 -7.59 8.76
CA CYS A 234 -18.58 -6.88 9.59
C CYS A 234 -19.80 -7.75 9.96
N LEU A 235 -19.56 -9.01 10.32
CA LEU A 235 -20.62 -9.99 10.57
C LEU A 235 -21.55 -9.61 11.73
N SER A 236 -21.08 -8.75 12.64
CA SER A 236 -21.87 -8.25 13.77
C SER A 236 -22.95 -7.23 13.37
N ASP A 237 -22.83 -6.60 12.19
CA ASP A 237 -23.81 -5.64 11.67
C ASP A 237 -24.78 -6.38 10.74
N ARG A 238 -26.05 -6.50 11.15
CA ARG A 238 -27.09 -7.27 10.43
C ARG A 238 -28.43 -6.56 10.44
N ASN A 239 -29.21 -6.76 9.38
CA ASN A 239 -30.56 -6.22 9.33
C ASN A 239 -31.42 -6.95 10.39
N LYS A 240 -32.33 -6.23 11.05
CA LYS A 240 -33.08 -6.75 12.21
C LYS A 240 -33.97 -7.95 11.88
N ASP A 241 -34.36 -8.06 10.62
CA ASP A 241 -35.23 -9.07 10.02
C ASP A 241 -34.45 -10.11 9.21
N GLU A 242 -33.11 -10.03 9.21
CA GLU A 242 -32.27 -11.00 8.53
C GLU A 242 -32.24 -12.33 9.28
N GLN A 243 -32.83 -13.36 8.68
CA GLN A 243 -32.77 -14.73 9.21
C GLN A 243 -31.41 -15.33 8.88
N THR A 244 -30.57 -15.50 9.90
CA THR A 244 -29.36 -16.32 9.79
C THR A 244 -29.73 -17.75 10.15
N GLY A 245 -29.46 -18.70 9.24
CA GLY A 245 -29.36 -20.10 9.65
C GLY A 245 -28.19 -20.19 10.63
N ASP A 246 -28.49 -20.36 11.92
CA ASP A 246 -27.48 -20.59 12.94
C ASP A 246 -26.82 -21.94 12.64
N ASN A 247 -25.70 -21.93 11.93
CA ASN A 247 -24.79 -23.08 11.90
C ASN A 247 -24.13 -23.16 13.27
N LYS A 248 -24.77 -23.90 14.18
CA LYS A 248 -24.12 -24.49 15.35
C LYS A 248 -23.07 -25.51 14.93
#